data_AF-A0A1L4DPV5-F1
#
_entry.id   AF-A0A1L4DPV5-F1
#
_cell.length_a   1.000
_cell.length_b   1.000
_cell.length_c   1.000
_cell.angle_alpha   90.00
_cell.angle_beta   90.00
_cell.angle_gamma   90.00
#
_symmetry.space_group_name_H-M   'P 1'
#
loop_
_entity.id
_entity.type
_entity.pdbx_description
1 polymer ?
#
loop_
_entity_poly.entity_id
_entity_poly.type
_entity_poly.pdbx_seq_one_letter_code
_entity_poly.pdbx_strand_id
1 'polypeptide(L)'
;MLQQVIIACAIGGVMGILGHVKKKGRLEKPRMTKKFIYLGFIEDWLVGMIAATLLVLSSNPESSLHLIILSIISGYGGEAVLRSFDFVREERSQDAGSNRHNRSPHE
;
A
#
# COMPACT_ATOMS: atom_id res chain seq x y z
N MET A 1 5.86 -20.37 14.26
CA MET A 1 5.23 -19.81 13.05
C MET A 1 3.95 -19.02 13.32
N LEU A 2 2.86 -19.59 13.85
CA LEU A 2 1.61 -18.84 14.09
C LEU A 2 1.83 -17.54 14.90
N GLN A 3 2.56 -17.62 16.02
CA GLN A 3 2.87 -16.43 16.83
C GLN A 3 3.65 -15.36 16.04
N GLN A 4 4.60 -15.78 15.20
CA GLN A 4 5.38 -14.86 14.37
C GLN A 4 4.49 -14.17 13.33
N VAL A 5 3.56 -14.90 12.73
CA VAL A 5 2.56 -14.35 11.79
C VAL A 5 1.65 -13.34 12.48
N ILE A 6 1.13 -13.65 13.67
CA ILE A 6 0.27 -12.71 14.42
C ILE A 6 1.03 -11.42 14.75
N ILE A 7 2.29 -11.53 15.20
CA ILE A 7 3.14 -10.37 15.48
C ILE A 7 3.42 -9.58 14.19
N ALA A 8 3.73 -10.27 13.09
CA ALA A 8 3.97 -9.65 11.78
C ALA A 8 2.75 -8.91 11.27
N CYS A 9 1.55 -9.51 11.37
CA CYS A 9 0.29 -8.86 11.05
C CYS A 9 0.10 -7.59 11.88
N ALA A 10 0.29 -7.66 13.21
CA ALA A 10 0.10 -6.50 14.07
C ALA A 10 1.06 -5.35 13.72
N ILE A 11 2.36 -5.65 13.58
CA ILE A 11 3.38 -4.64 13.25
C ILE A 11 3.19 -4.11 11.83
N GLY A 12 3.02 -5.00 10.85
CA GLY A 12 2.82 -4.64 9.45
C GLY A 12 1.59 -3.78 9.25
N GLY A 13 0.49 -4.10 9.94
CA GLY A 13 -0.71 -3.30 9.94
C GLY A 13 -0.48 -1.89 10.51
N VAL A 14 0.13 -1.79 11.70
CA VAL A 14 0.45 -0.47 12.29
C VAL A 14 1.33 0.34 11.35
N MET A 15 2.33 -0.27 10.72
CA MET A 15 3.20 0.40 9.75
C MET A 15 2.46 0.83 8.48
N GLY A 16 1.50 0.03 8.00
CA GLY A 16 0.62 0.42 6.90
C GLY A 16 -0.20 1.67 7.23
N ILE A 17 -0.77 1.75 8.44
CA ILE A 17 -1.51 2.93 8.92
C ILE A 17 -0.58 4.15 9.02
N LEU A 18 0.62 3.98 9.57
CA LEU A 18 1.61 5.05 9.66
C LEU A 18 2.04 5.55 8.27
N GLY A 19 2.20 4.63 7.30
CA GLY A 19 2.42 4.95 5.89
C GLY A 19 1.31 5.84 5.33
N HIS A 20 0.05 5.46 5.55
CA HIS A 20 -1.12 6.26 5.13
C HIS A 20 -1.08 7.68 5.73
N VAL A 21 -0.86 7.78 7.04
CA VAL A 21 -0.80 9.08 7.73
C VAL A 21 0.35 9.93 7.19
N LYS A 22 1.51 9.33 6.91
CA LYS A 22 2.65 10.03 6.30
C LYS A 22 2.36 10.52 4.88
N LYS A 23 1.64 9.73 4.07
CA LYS A 23 1.25 10.09 2.69
C LYS A 23 0.22 11.21 2.65
N LYS A 24 -0.82 11.14 3.49
CA LYS A 24 -1.99 12.03 3.41
C LYS A 24 -2.04 13.13 4.47
N GLY A 25 -1.21 13.06 5.51
CA GLY A 25 -1.21 13.98 6.65
C GLY A 25 -2.42 13.81 7.59
N ARG A 26 -3.33 12.88 7.28
CA ARG A 26 -4.55 12.59 8.04
C ARG A 26 -5.00 11.16 7.78
N LEU A 27 -5.75 10.61 8.71
CA LEU A 27 -6.31 9.27 8.60
C LEU A 27 -7.66 9.34 7.90
N GLU A 28 -7.71 9.00 6.61
CA GLU A 28 -8.92 9.10 5.81
C GLU A 28 -9.82 7.89 6.04
N LYS A 29 -11.02 8.14 6.60
CA LYS A 29 -12.01 7.08 6.80
C LYS A 29 -12.46 6.48 5.45
N PRO A 30 -12.77 5.18 5.43
CA PRO A 30 -13.38 4.55 4.27
C PRO A 30 -14.68 5.25 3.92
N ARG A 31 -14.87 5.59 2.64
CA ARG A 31 -16.08 6.22 2.12
C ARG A 31 -16.64 5.38 0.97
N MET A 32 -17.87 4.95 1.14
CA MET A 32 -18.64 4.33 0.06
C MET A 32 -19.23 5.42 -0.83
N THR A 33 -18.95 5.36 -2.13
CA THR A 33 -19.64 6.18 -3.14
C THR A 33 -20.46 5.27 -4.06
N LYS A 34 -21.49 5.81 -4.74
CA LYS A 34 -22.42 5.03 -5.58
C LYS A 34 -21.76 4.17 -6.68
N LYS A 35 -20.51 4.47 -7.07
CA LYS A 35 -19.76 3.71 -8.10
C LYS A 35 -18.48 3.05 -7.59
N PHE A 36 -17.88 3.53 -6.51
CA PHE A 36 -16.58 3.03 -6.03
C PHE A 36 -16.48 3.02 -4.50
N ILE A 37 -15.74 2.05 -3.98
CA ILE A 37 -15.39 1.94 -2.56
C ILE A 37 -14.02 2.59 -2.36
N TYR A 38 -13.96 3.71 -1.65
CA TYR A 38 -12.69 4.30 -1.25
C TYR A 38 -12.35 3.76 0.14
N LEU A 39 -11.41 2.81 0.24
CA LEU A 39 -11.06 2.15 1.50
C LEU A 39 -10.31 3.09 2.46
N GLY A 40 -9.65 4.14 1.94
CA GLY A 40 -8.88 5.07 2.77
C GLY A 40 -7.78 4.32 3.53
N PHE A 41 -7.62 4.60 4.82
CA PHE A 41 -6.56 3.99 5.64
C PHE A 41 -6.65 2.45 5.76
N ILE A 42 -7.82 1.85 5.50
CA ILE A 42 -8.00 0.40 5.58
C ILE A 42 -7.20 -0.31 4.48
N GLU A 43 -7.06 0.31 3.32
CA GLU A 43 -6.27 -0.28 2.22
C GLU A 43 -4.80 -0.42 2.61
N ASP A 44 -4.18 0.67 3.07
CA ASP A 44 -2.79 0.66 3.51
C ASP A 44 -2.58 -0.24 4.73
N TRP A 45 -3.55 -0.29 5.64
CA TRP A 45 -3.53 -1.22 6.78
C TRP A 45 -3.49 -2.69 6.31
N LEU A 46 -4.41 -3.08 5.41
CA LEU A 46 -4.47 -4.43 4.87
C LEU A 46 -3.20 -4.79 4.10
N VAL A 47 -2.71 -3.88 3.25
CA VAL A 47 -1.49 -4.11 2.47
C VAL A 47 -0.27 -4.24 3.38
N GLY A 48 -0.14 -3.42 4.41
CA GLY A 48 0.92 -3.54 5.40
C GLY A 48 0.89 -4.89 6.13
N MET A 49 -0.30 -5.37 6.51
CA MET A 49 -0.47 -6.70 7.12
C MET A 49 -0.07 -7.82 6.16
N ILE A 50 -0.56 -7.78 4.91
CA ILE A 50 -0.28 -8.80 3.90
C ILE A 50 1.21 -8.84 3.57
N ALA A 51 1.83 -7.68 3.33
CA ALA A 51 3.24 -7.58 3.03
C ALA A 51 4.11 -8.20 4.14
N ALA A 52 3.89 -7.76 5.39
CA ALA A 52 4.66 -8.28 6.53
C ALA A 52 4.46 -9.78 6.74
N THR A 53 3.22 -10.26 6.59
CA THR A 53 2.91 -11.69 6.71
C THR A 53 3.64 -12.51 5.66
N LEU A 54 3.55 -12.12 4.39
CA LEU A 54 4.21 -12.82 3.29
C LEU A 54 5.73 -12.84 3.47
N LEU A 55 6.32 -11.72 3.87
CA LEU A 55 7.76 -11.64 4.04
C LEU A 55 8.25 -12.49 5.21
N VAL A 56 7.53 -12.49 6.34
CA VAL A 56 7.85 -13.31 7.51
C VAL A 56 7.68 -14.81 7.21
N LEU A 57 6.62 -15.20 6.50
CA LEU A 57 6.43 -16.58 6.05
C LEU A 57 7.53 -17.05 5.11
N SER A 58 7.98 -16.17 4.21
CA SER A 58 9.04 -16.49 3.25
C SER A 58 10.42 -16.59 3.89
N SER A 59 10.69 -15.83 4.95
CA SER A 59 12.03 -15.65 5.53
C SER A 59 12.30 -16.53 6.75
N ASN A 60 11.25 -17.01 7.43
CA ASN A 60 11.34 -17.82 8.65
C ASN A 60 12.33 -17.24 9.68
N PRO A 61 12.05 -16.06 10.27
CA PRO A 61 12.98 -15.40 11.16
C PRO A 61 13.21 -16.21 12.44
N GLU A 62 14.48 -16.52 12.74
CA GLU A 62 14.89 -17.29 13.93
C GLU A 62 14.91 -16.44 15.22
N SER A 63 14.97 -15.12 15.10
CA SER A 63 15.05 -14.18 16.25
C SER A 63 13.89 -13.20 16.26
N SER A 64 13.43 -12.83 17.46
CA SER A 64 12.39 -11.81 17.65
C SER A 64 12.79 -10.46 17.06
N LEU A 65 14.07 -10.07 17.16
CA LEU A 65 14.56 -8.81 16.57
C LEU A 65 14.47 -8.87 15.04
N HIS A 66 14.86 -10.00 14.44
CA HIS A 66 14.77 -10.21 12.99
C HIS A 66 13.32 -10.12 12.53
N LEU A 67 12.39 -10.77 13.23
CA LEU A 67 10.95 -10.69 12.96
C LEU A 67 10.44 -9.24 12.99
N ILE A 68 10.80 -8.47 14.02
CA ILE A 68 10.34 -7.09 14.18
C ILE A 68 10.86 -6.21 13.04
N ILE A 69 12.17 -6.25 12.78
CA ILE A 69 12.79 -5.45 11.71
C ILE A 69 12.15 -5.76 10.37
N LEU A 70 11.97 -7.04 10.07
CA LEU A 70 11.43 -7.48 8.79
C LEU A 70 9.96 -7.06 8.62
N SER A 71 9.17 -7.15 9.70
CA SER A 71 7.77 -6.72 9.69
C SER A 71 7.64 -5.20 9.49
N ILE A 72 8.54 -4.41 10.07
CA ILE A 72 8.56 -2.96 9.90
C ILE A 72 8.89 -2.58 8.46
N ILE A 73 9.98 -3.12 7.93
CA ILE A 73 10.45 -2.83 6.57
C ILE A 73 9.37 -3.25 5.56
N SER A 74 8.77 -4.43 5.74
CA SER A 74 7.72 -4.91 4.85
C SER A 74 6.44 -4.09 4.94
N GLY A 75 6.01 -3.72 6.15
CA GLY A 75 4.81 -2.91 6.36
C GLY A 75 4.89 -1.55 5.68
N TYR A 76 6.05 -0.87 5.77
CA TYR A 76 6.31 0.35 5.00
C TYR A 76 6.51 0.09 3.50
N GLY A 77 7.17 -1.03 3.16
CA GLY A 77 7.43 -1.43 1.77
C GLY A 77 6.15 -1.68 0.97
N GLY A 78 5.12 -2.25 1.60
CA GLY A 78 3.81 -2.45 0.95
C GLY A 78 3.19 -1.15 0.45
N GLU A 79 3.33 -0.05 1.20
CA GLU A 79 2.86 1.27 0.79
C GLU A 79 3.65 1.83 -0.41
N ALA A 80 4.96 1.58 -0.47
CA ALA A 80 5.79 1.99 -1.61
C ALA A 80 5.38 1.26 -2.90
N VAL A 81 4.99 -0.01 -2.79
CA VAL A 81 4.48 -0.81 -3.91
C VAL A 81 3.11 -0.29 -4.38
N LEU A 82 2.20 0.08 -3.47
CA LEU A 82 0.93 0.70 -3.87
C LEU A 82 1.16 2.01 -4.65
N ARG A 83 2.10 2.84 -4.17
CA ARG A 83 2.43 4.11 -4.85
C ARG A 83 3.00 3.92 -6.25
N SER A 84 3.77 2.86 -6.49
CA SER A 84 4.29 2.62 -7.85
C SER A 84 3.18 2.24 -8.83
N PHE A 85 2.15 1.52 -8.39
CA PHE A 85 0.98 1.23 -9.22
C PHE A 85 0.15 2.48 -9.53
N ASP A 86 -0.03 3.38 -8.54
CA ASP A 86 -0.69 4.67 -8.75
C ASP A 86 0.06 5.49 -9.82
N PHE A 87 1.38 5.58 -9.72
CA PHE A 87 2.23 6.33 -10.65
C PHE A 87 2.15 5.80 -12.09
N VAL A 88 2.28 4.48 -12.29
CA VAL A 88 2.17 3.85 -13.62
C VAL A 88 0.78 4.07 -14.24
N ARG A 89 -0.27 4.13 -13.41
CA ARG A 89 -1.63 4.40 -13.88
C ARG A 89 -1.81 5.86 -14.31
N GLU A 90 -1.19 6.81 -13.61
CA GLU A 90 -1.20 8.23 -13.98
C GLU A 90 -0.47 8.47 -15.31
N GLU A 91 0.71 7.88 -15.53
CA GLU A 91 1.44 7.98 -16.81
C GLU A 91 0.58 7.52 -18.00
N ARG A 92 -0.06 6.34 -17.90
CA ARG A 92 -0.94 5.84 -18.96
C ARG A 92 -2.15 6.74 -19.24
N SER A 93 -2.65 7.41 -18.20
CA SER A 93 -3.81 8.30 -18.33
C SER A 93 -3.45 9.61 -19.04
N GLN A 94 -2.24 10.12 -18.79
CA GLN A 94 -1.72 11.30 -19.48
C GLN A 94 -1.42 11.02 -20.96
N ASP A 95 -0.85 9.85 -21.27
CA ASP A 95 -0.54 9.44 -22.64
C ASP A 95 -1.81 9.20 -23.50
N ALA A 96 -2.88 8.71 -22.88
CA ALA A 96 -4.20 8.60 -23.53
C ALA A 96 -4.88 9.97 -23.77
N GLY A 97 -4.60 10.96 -22.92
CA GLY A 97 -5.14 12.32 -23.03
C GLY A 97 -4.41 13.17 -24.08
N SER A 98 -3.07 13.08 -24.14
CA SER A 98 -2.24 13.78 -25.14
C SER A 98 -2.58 13.35 -26.57
N ASN A 99 -2.83 12.05 -26.77
CA ASN A 99 -3.19 11.48 -28.07
C ASN A 99 -4.60 11.89 -28.56
N ARG A 100 -5.47 12.38 -27.67
CA ARG A 100 -6.76 13.00 -28.03
C ARG A 100 -6.63 14.48 -28.37
N HIS A 101 -5.75 15.21 -27.68
CA HIS A 101 -5.52 16.63 -27.95
C HIS A 101 -4.82 16.85 -29.32
N ASN A 102 -3.94 15.93 -29.73
CA ASN A 102 -3.29 15.99 -31.05
C ASN A 102 -4.21 15.60 -32.23
N ARG A 103 -5.51 15.32 -31.98
CA ARG A 103 -6.52 15.01 -33.01
C ARG A 103 -7.64 16.04 -33.10
N SER A 104 -7.52 17.21 -32.46
CA SER A 104 -8.37 18.35 -32.86
C SER A 104 -7.85 18.87 -34.20
N PRO A 105 -8.59 18.73 -35.31
CA PRO A 105 -8.21 19.37 -36.55
C PRO A 105 -8.19 20.88 -36.29
N HIS A 106 -7.11 21.53 -36.71
CA HIS A 106 -7.11 22.98 -36.87
C HIS A 106 -8.33 23.36 -37.73
N GLU A 107 -9.29 24.07 -37.13
CA GLU A 107 -10.25 24.89 -37.88
C GLU A 107 -9.52 26.09 -38.49
#